data_AF-A0A1Q3JKH4-F1
#
_entry.id   AF-A0A1Q3JKH4-F1
#
_cell.length_a   1.000
_cell.length_b   1.000
_cell.length_c   1.000
_cell.angle_alpha   90.00
_cell.angle_beta   90.00
_cell.angle_gamma   90.00
#
_symmetry.space_group_name_H-M   'P 1'
#
loop_
_entity.id
_entity.type
_entity.pdbx_description
1 polymer ?
#
loop_
_entity_poly.entity_id
_entity_poly.type
_entity_poly.pdbx_seq_one_letter_code
_entity_poly.pdbx_strand_id
1 'polypeptide(L)'
;MAKTTPATLALTKAGVAFSLATYTYDPDAPRIGLQAAEAMGVSPDIVLKTLMALVDAKPVCVVLPSDREVSMKALAAAVGGKSAAMMKPADAERMTGYKIGGVSAFGQRKAVPTVFEQAALAH
;
A
#
# COMPACT_ATOMS: atom_id res chain seq x y z
N MET A 1 18.45 -8.71 6.18
CA MET A 1 17.15 -8.00 6.09
C MET A 1 16.81 -7.40 7.44
N ALA A 2 16.33 -6.15 7.47
CA ALA A 2 15.94 -5.50 8.72
C ALA A 2 14.70 -6.22 9.29
N LYS A 3 14.82 -6.78 10.51
CA LYS A 3 13.69 -7.42 11.21
C LYS A 3 12.67 -6.42 11.76
N THR A 4 12.95 -5.13 11.58
CA THR A 4 12.19 -4.03 12.15
C THR A 4 12.05 -2.93 11.11
N THR A 5 10.82 -2.54 10.81
CA THR A 5 10.46 -1.40 9.96
C THR A 5 9.47 -0.51 10.73
N PRO A 6 9.18 0.72 10.26
CA PRO A 6 8.15 1.55 10.90
C PRO A 6 6.78 0.85 10.94
N ALA A 7 6.48 -0.05 10.00
CA ALA A 7 5.23 -0.80 9.94
C ALA A 7 5.16 -1.84 11.06
N THR A 8 6.21 -2.65 11.21
CA THR A 8 6.26 -3.67 12.26
C THR A 8 6.25 -3.01 13.64
N LEU A 9 6.95 -1.88 13.82
CA LEU A 9 6.91 -1.12 15.07
C LEU A 9 5.51 -0.57 15.37
N ALA A 10 4.82 -0.03 14.35
CA ALA A 10 3.46 0.47 14.52
C ALA A 10 2.48 -0.63 14.93
N LEU A 11 2.54 -1.80 14.27
CA LEU A 11 1.69 -2.96 14.59
C LEU A 11 2.00 -3.52 15.99
N THR A 12 3.28 -3.69 16.33
CA THR A 12 3.70 -4.12 17.67
C THR A 12 3.21 -3.15 18.75
N LYS A 13 3.37 -1.83 18.53
CA LYS A 13 2.89 -0.80 19.47
C LYS A 13 1.37 -0.84 19.63
N ALA A 14 0.64 -1.16 18.56
CA ALA A 14 -0.81 -1.29 18.59
C ALA A 14 -1.30 -2.62 19.18
N GLY A 15 -0.41 -3.57 19.49
CA GLY A 15 -0.78 -4.90 19.97
C GLY A 15 -1.46 -5.77 18.91
N VAL A 16 -1.31 -5.43 17.62
CA VAL A 16 -1.90 -6.20 16.51
C VAL A 16 -1.02 -7.41 16.22
N ALA A 17 -1.63 -8.60 16.17
CA ALA A 17 -0.94 -9.82 15.78
C ALA A 17 -0.56 -9.78 14.29
N PHE A 18 0.70 -10.09 13.98
CA PHE A 18 1.18 -10.22 12.60
C PHE A 18 2.33 -11.24 12.52
N SER A 19 2.54 -11.79 11.33
CA SER A 19 3.72 -12.59 10.98
C SER A 19 4.47 -11.92 9.84
N LEU A 20 5.79 -12.13 9.78
CA LEU A 20 6.60 -11.65 8.66
C LEU A 20 6.70 -12.74 7.59
N ALA A 21 6.30 -12.40 6.36
CA ALA A 21 6.61 -13.18 5.18
C ALA A 21 7.82 -12.56 4.48
N THR A 22 8.85 -13.36 4.21
CA THR A 22 10.06 -12.93 3.51
C THR A 22 10.16 -13.67 2.18
N TYR A 23 10.44 -12.93 1.12
CA TYR A 23 10.61 -13.46 -0.22
C TYR A 23 11.80 -12.77 -0.91
N THR A 24 12.34 -13.40 -1.95
CA THR A 24 13.40 -12.80 -2.76
C THR A 24 12.81 -11.64 -3.55
N TYR A 25 13.28 -10.42 -3.32
CA TYR A 25 12.83 -9.23 -4.05
C TYR A 25 13.65 -9.09 -5.34
N ASP A 26 12.95 -8.98 -6.47
CA ASP A 26 13.55 -8.65 -7.77
C ASP A 26 13.08 -7.25 -8.20
N PRO A 27 13.96 -6.23 -8.16
CA PRO A 27 13.62 -4.87 -8.58
C PRO A 27 13.37 -4.75 -10.09
N ASP A 28 13.89 -5.68 -10.89
CA ASP A 28 13.81 -5.67 -12.35
C ASP A 28 12.61 -6.49 -12.86
N ALA A 29 11.84 -7.08 -11.95
CA ALA A 29 10.65 -7.85 -12.29
C ALA A 29 9.62 -6.98 -13.02
N PRO A 30 9.00 -7.48 -14.12
CA PRO A 30 8.01 -6.72 -14.89
C PRO A 30 6.81 -6.24 -14.06
N ARG A 31 6.45 -7.00 -13.02
CA ARG A 31 5.31 -6.74 -12.13
C ARG A 31 5.65 -7.09 -10.69
N ILE A 32 6.29 -6.17 -9.99
CA ILE A 32 6.80 -6.33 -8.61
C ILE A 32 5.76 -6.93 -7.65
N GLY A 33 4.51 -6.46 -7.69
CA GLY A 33 3.45 -6.96 -6.79
C GLY A 33 3.05 -8.42 -7.05
N LEU A 34 3.12 -8.88 -8.32
CA LEU A 34 2.84 -10.28 -8.67
C LEU A 34 4.02 -11.19 -8.35
N GLN A 35 5.24 -10.68 -8.51
CA GLN A 35 6.46 -11.39 -8.13
C GLN A 35 6.45 -11.75 -6.64
N ALA A 36 5.95 -10.86 -5.78
CA ALA A 36 5.79 -11.14 -4.36
C ALA A 36 4.82 -12.31 -4.12
N ALA A 37 3.67 -12.31 -4.81
CA ALA A 37 2.69 -13.40 -4.70
C ALA A 37 3.28 -14.74 -5.18
N GLU A 38 3.95 -14.75 -6.33
CA GLU A 38 4.63 -15.92 -6.89
C GLU A 38 5.70 -16.46 -5.94
N ALA A 39 6.56 -15.59 -5.40
CA ALA A 39 7.64 -15.97 -4.51
C ALA A 39 7.14 -16.49 -3.14
N MET A 40 5.94 -16.09 -2.72
CA MET A 40 5.28 -16.59 -1.52
C MET A 40 4.36 -17.79 -1.79
N GLY A 41 4.12 -18.16 -3.05
CA GLY A 41 3.21 -19.25 -3.42
C GLY A 41 1.74 -18.96 -3.09
N VAL A 42 1.34 -17.69 -3.12
CA VAL A 42 -0.03 -17.25 -2.78
C VAL A 42 -0.72 -16.61 -3.98
N SER A 43 -2.05 -16.50 -3.89
CA SER A 43 -2.83 -15.79 -4.89
C SER A 43 -2.53 -14.28 -4.85
N PRO A 44 -2.42 -13.58 -5.99
CA PRO A 44 -2.12 -12.16 -6.01
C PRO A 44 -3.25 -11.27 -5.49
N ASP A 45 -4.48 -11.79 -5.41
CA ASP A 45 -5.64 -11.09 -4.85
C ASP A 45 -5.54 -10.85 -3.33
N ILE A 46 -4.80 -11.71 -2.62
CA ILE A 46 -4.50 -11.54 -1.18
C ILE A 46 -3.21 -10.76 -0.90
N VAL A 47 -2.41 -10.46 -1.93
CA VAL A 47 -1.21 -9.62 -1.80
C VAL A 47 -1.56 -8.19 -2.10
N LEU A 48 -1.61 -7.34 -1.08
CA LEU A 48 -2.04 -5.95 -1.22
C LEU A 48 -0.86 -5.01 -1.48
N LYS A 49 -1.05 -4.07 -2.40
CA LYS A 49 -0.15 -2.92 -2.62
C LYS A 49 -0.73 -1.66 -2.01
N THR A 50 0.16 -0.77 -1.59
CA THR A 50 -0.20 0.54 -1.03
C THR A 50 0.19 1.65 -2.00
N LEU A 51 -0.74 2.54 -2.31
CA LEU A 51 -0.53 3.69 -3.18
C LEU A 51 -0.87 5.00 -2.43
N MET A 52 -0.21 6.08 -2.81
CA MET A 52 -0.57 7.43 -2.37
C MET A 52 -1.22 8.20 -3.52
N ALA A 53 -2.34 8.84 -3.23
CA ALA A 53 -3.08 9.65 -4.18
C ALA A 53 -3.42 11.02 -3.57
N LEU A 54 -3.91 11.90 -4.42
CA LEU A 54 -4.49 13.18 -4.05
C LEU A 54 -5.96 13.17 -4.45
N VAL A 55 -6.86 13.43 -3.52
CA VAL A 55 -8.28 13.71 -3.80
C VAL A 55 -8.54 15.16 -3.48
N ASP A 56 -8.91 15.95 -4.50
CA ASP A 56 -9.07 17.40 -4.40
C ASP A 56 -7.86 18.06 -3.69
N ALA A 57 -6.66 17.68 -4.13
CA ALA A 57 -5.34 18.07 -3.58
C ALA A 57 -5.04 17.62 -2.14
N LYS A 58 -5.91 16.82 -1.49
CA LYS A 58 -5.67 16.25 -0.17
C LYS A 58 -5.10 14.83 -0.28
N PRO A 59 -4.09 14.48 0.52
CA PRO A 59 -3.47 13.15 0.46
C PRO A 59 -4.43 12.06 0.96
N VAL A 60 -4.43 10.94 0.26
CA VAL A 60 -5.17 9.71 0.62
C VAL A 60 -4.25 8.51 0.39
N CYS A 61 -4.28 7.55 1.30
CA CYS A 61 -3.63 6.24 1.18
C CYS A 61 -4.65 5.23 0.64
N VAL A 62 -4.26 4.44 -0.34
CA VAL A 62 -5.13 3.45 -0.98
C VAL A 62 -4.47 2.08 -0.89
N VAL A 63 -5.20 1.09 -0.41
CA VAL A 63 -4.74 -0.29 -0.28
C VAL A 63 -5.63 -1.19 -1.13
N LEU A 64 -5.04 -1.94 -2.06
CA LEU A 64 -5.75 -2.76 -3.03
C LEU A 64 -4.92 -3.98 -3.46
N PRO A 65 -5.56 -5.05 -3.98
CA PRO A 65 -4.84 -6.18 -4.55
C PRO A 65 -3.78 -5.80 -5.59
N SER A 66 -2.67 -6.52 -5.58
CA SER A 66 -1.50 -6.19 -6.40
C SER A 66 -1.74 -6.32 -7.89
N ASP A 67 -2.65 -7.21 -8.28
CA ASP A 67 -3.10 -7.48 -9.65
C ASP A 67 -4.13 -6.46 -10.18
N ARG A 68 -4.59 -5.51 -9.36
CA ARG A 68 -5.61 -4.52 -9.74
C ARG A 68 -5.06 -3.12 -9.90
N GLU A 69 -5.77 -2.29 -10.64
CA GLU A 69 -5.48 -0.85 -10.77
C GLU A 69 -6.52 -0.02 -10.02
N VAL A 70 -6.09 1.11 -9.44
CA VAL A 70 -7.00 2.02 -8.75
C VAL A 70 -7.78 2.84 -9.78
N SER A 71 -9.11 2.81 -9.67
CA SER A 71 -9.96 3.76 -10.39
C SER A 71 -9.97 5.10 -9.67
N MET A 72 -9.37 6.13 -10.27
CA MET A 72 -9.33 7.49 -9.70
C MET A 72 -10.74 8.06 -9.45
N LYS A 73 -11.70 7.73 -10.31
CA LYS A 73 -13.10 8.12 -10.14
C LYS A 73 -13.72 7.45 -8.91
N ALA A 74 -13.51 6.14 -8.74
CA ALA A 74 -14.03 5.41 -7.59
C ALA A 74 -13.38 5.88 -6.29
N LEU A 75 -12.07 6.13 -6.31
CA LEU A 75 -11.33 6.67 -5.17
C LEU A 75 -11.87 8.04 -4.74
N ALA A 76 -12.07 8.96 -5.70
CA ALA A 76 -12.64 10.27 -5.40
C ALA A 76 -14.01 10.13 -4.73
N ALA A 77 -14.89 9.29 -5.30
CA ALA A 77 -16.21 9.02 -4.73
C ALA A 77 -16.14 8.42 -3.32
N ALA A 78 -15.24 7.45 -3.09
CA ALA A 78 -15.11 6.74 -1.82
C ALA A 78 -14.73 7.65 -0.64
N VAL A 79 -14.05 8.77 -0.89
CA VAL A 79 -13.70 9.76 0.14
C VAL A 79 -14.49 11.07 0.03
N GLY A 80 -15.55 11.09 -0.79
CA GLY A 80 -16.45 12.25 -0.95
C GLY A 80 -15.85 13.43 -1.71
N GLY A 81 -14.84 13.19 -2.56
CA GLY A 81 -14.20 14.20 -3.39
C GLY A 81 -14.71 14.23 -4.84
N LYS A 82 -14.27 15.25 -5.58
CA LYS A 82 -14.66 15.48 -6.97
C LYS A 82 -13.71 14.83 -7.97
N SER A 83 -12.42 14.81 -7.65
CA SER A 83 -11.38 14.29 -8.54
C SER A 83 -10.23 13.66 -7.77
N ALA A 84 -9.60 12.64 -8.35
CA ALA A 84 -8.39 12.03 -7.80
C ALA A 84 -7.27 11.98 -8.83
N ALA A 85 -6.03 12.06 -8.35
CA ALA A 85 -4.82 11.89 -9.14
C ALA A 85 -3.77 11.10 -8.36
N MET A 86 -2.90 10.38 -9.08
CA MET A 86 -1.78 9.69 -8.45
C MET A 86 -0.81 10.71 -7.84
N MET A 87 -0.32 10.44 -6.63
CA MET A 87 0.72 11.28 -6.03
C MET A 87 2.05 11.04 -6.73
N LYS A 88 2.85 12.10 -6.89
CA LYS A 88 4.20 11.97 -7.43
C LYS A 88 5.07 11.11 -6.50
N PRO A 89 5.95 10.23 -7.04
CA PRO A 89 6.84 9.38 -6.25
C PRO A 89 7.57 10.09 -5.11
N ALA A 90 8.23 11.22 -5.40
CA ALA A 90 9.01 11.95 -4.40
C ALA A 90 8.15 12.50 -3.24
N ASP A 91 6.91 12.92 -3.53
CA ASP A 91 5.98 13.39 -2.51
C ASP A 91 5.47 12.24 -1.65
N ALA A 92 5.17 11.09 -2.26
CA ALA A 92 4.77 9.88 -1.56
C ALA A 92 5.88 9.40 -0.62
N GLU A 93 7.13 9.33 -1.07
CA GLU A 93 8.25 8.93 -0.22
C GLU A 93 8.46 9.89 0.95
N ARG A 94 8.40 11.20 0.69
CA ARG A 94 8.55 12.22 1.73
C ARG A 94 7.46 12.12 2.80
N MET A 95 6.21 11.94 2.37
CA MET A 95 5.05 11.91 3.25
C MET A 95 4.93 10.62 4.05
N THR A 96 5.22 9.48 3.42
CA THR A 96 5.10 8.17 4.04
C THR A 96 6.36 7.82 4.84
N GLY A 97 7.54 8.28 4.42
CA GLY A 97 8.83 7.85 4.94
C GLY A 97 9.33 6.53 4.36
N TYR A 98 8.60 5.94 3.42
CA TYR A 98 8.98 4.72 2.69
C TYR A 98 9.57 5.04 1.32
N LYS A 99 10.13 4.02 0.67
CA LYS A 99 10.55 4.07 -0.73
C LYS A 99 9.49 3.47 -1.64
N ILE A 100 9.37 3.99 -2.86
CA ILE A 100 8.50 3.37 -3.88
C ILE A 100 8.91 1.90 -4.07
N GLY A 101 7.92 1.03 -4.25
CA GLY A 101 8.09 -0.43 -4.24
C GLY A 101 7.99 -1.06 -2.85
N GLY A 102 8.07 -0.27 -1.77
CA GLY A 102 7.99 -0.75 -0.38
C GLY A 102 7.16 0.14 0.54
N VAL A 103 6.18 0.87 -0.01
CA VAL A 103 5.27 1.70 0.78
C VAL A 103 4.31 0.80 1.56
N SER A 104 4.23 1.01 2.87
CA SER A 104 3.28 0.34 3.76
C SER A 104 2.14 1.28 4.14
N ALA A 105 0.93 0.74 4.32
CA ALA A 105 -0.21 1.45 4.90
C ALA A 105 -0.03 1.75 6.40
N PHE A 106 0.80 0.95 7.07
CA PHE A 106 1.13 1.11 8.49
C PHE A 106 2.45 1.85 8.68
N GLY A 107 2.56 2.63 9.76
CA GLY A 107 3.82 3.26 10.17
C GLY A 107 4.27 4.44 9.30
N GLN A 108 3.35 5.04 8.52
CA GLN A 108 3.66 6.23 7.73
C GLN A 108 3.96 7.44 8.63
N ARG A 109 4.87 8.32 8.21
CA ARG A 109 5.23 9.54 8.96
C ARG A 109 4.06 10.49 9.18
N LYS A 110 3.17 10.62 8.18
CA LYS A 110 1.93 11.40 8.28
C LYS A 110 0.73 10.47 8.19
N ALA A 111 -0.16 10.56 9.18
CA ALA A 111 -1.45 9.90 9.11
C ALA A 111 -2.33 10.63 8.08
N VAL A 112 -2.94 9.86 7.18
CA VAL A 112 -3.85 10.36 6.15
C VAL A 112 -5.06 9.43 6.07
N PRO A 113 -6.21 9.88 5.53
CA PRO A 113 -7.32 8.99 5.24
C PRO A 113 -6.85 7.79 4.44
N THR A 114 -7.18 6.59 4.91
CA THR A 114 -6.78 5.34 4.28
C THR A 114 -8.02 4.58 3.87
N VAL A 115 -8.09 4.18 2.60
CA VAL A 115 -9.18 3.37 2.06
C VAL A 115 -8.64 2.01 1.62
N PHE A 116 -9.42 0.97 1.88
CA PHE A 116 -9.13 -0.40 1.44
C PHE A 116 -10.15 -0.79 0.37
N GLU A 117 -9.67 -1.42 -0.69
CA GLU A 117 -10.54 -2.08 -1.68
C GLU A 117 -11.37 -3.15 -0.98
N GLN A 118 -12.69 -3.12 -1.17
CA GLN A 118 -13.61 -4.00 -0.47
C GLN A 118 -13.33 -5.47 -0.75
N ALA A 119 -12.89 -5.81 -1.97
CA ALA A 119 -12.52 -7.18 -2.32
C ALA A 119 -11.39 -7.75 -1.46
N ALA A 120 -10.53 -6.90 -0.88
CA ALA A 120 -9.46 -7.34 0.02
C ALA A 120 -9.99 -7.90 1.36
N LEU A 121 -11.26 -7.63 1.71
CA LEU A 121 -11.89 -8.12 2.94
C LEU A 121 -12.60 -9.48 2.77
N ALA A 122 -12.54 -10.08 1.56
CA ALA A 122 -13.26 -11.31 1.25
C ALA A 122 -12.44 -12.61 1.48
N HIS A 123 -11.24 -12.49 2.05
CA HIS A 123 -10.29 -13.57 2.31
C HIS A 123 -10.01 -13.71 3.81
#